data_AF-A0A8B8U510-F1
#
_entry.id   AF-A0A8B8U510-F1
#
_cell.length_a   1.000
_cell.length_b   1.000
_cell.length_c   1.000
_cell.angle_alpha   90.00
_cell.angle_beta   90.00
_cell.angle_gamma   90.00
#
_symmetry.space_group_name_H-M   'P 1'
#
loop_
_entity.id
_entity.type
_entity.pdbx_description
1 polymer ?
#
loop_
_entity_poly.entity_id
_entity_poly.type
_entity_poly.pdbx_seq_one_letter_code
_entity_poly.pdbx_strand_id
1 'polypeptide(L)'
;MASLTDRVRGNGRIAAGLLLNLLASICIVFLNKWIYVRYGFPNMSLTLVHFVVTWLGLYVCQKLDIFAPKSLPPSKLLLLALSFCGFVVFTNLSLQNNTIGTYQLAKAMTTPVIIVIQTLCYKKTFSIKIQLTLIPITLGVILNSYYDVKFNFLGMVFAALGVLVTSLYQVWVGAKQHELQVNSMQLLYYQAPMSSAMLLVAVPFFEPVFGEGGIFGPWSVSALLMVLLSGVIAFMVNLSIYWIIGNTSPVTYLQRYVEFELL
;
A
#
# COMPACT_ATOMS: atom_id res chain seq x y z
N MET A 1 -16.23 33.01 18.19
CA MET A 1 -16.12 33.03 16.72
C MET A 1 -14.77 32.50 16.20
N ALA A 2 -13.63 32.75 16.87
CA ALA A 2 -12.33 32.20 16.46
C ALA A 2 -12.30 30.65 16.31
N SER A 3 -12.97 29.89 17.19
CA SER A 3 -12.96 28.42 17.12
C SER A 3 -13.75 27.79 15.96
N LEU A 4 -14.70 28.52 15.37
CA LEU A 4 -15.45 28.06 14.19
C LEU A 4 -14.64 28.30 12.91
N THR A 5 -14.00 29.46 12.78
CA THR A 5 -13.12 29.78 11.66
C THR A 5 -11.88 28.89 11.65
N ASP A 6 -11.32 28.56 12.81
CA ASP A 6 -10.20 27.61 12.93
C ASP A 6 -10.62 26.17 12.63
N ARG A 7 -11.85 25.75 13.01
CA ARG A 7 -12.40 24.44 12.60
C ARG A 7 -12.63 24.35 11.10
N VAL A 8 -13.19 25.39 10.47
CA VAL A 8 -13.45 25.43 9.02
C VAL A 8 -12.13 25.46 8.24
N ARG A 9 -11.14 26.23 8.70
CA ARG A 9 -9.79 26.28 8.11
C ARG A 9 -9.03 24.96 8.30
N GLY A 10 -9.18 24.30 9.45
CA GLY A 10 -8.64 22.96 9.71
C GLY A 10 -9.26 21.90 8.78
N ASN A 11 -10.59 21.89 8.65
CA ASN A 11 -11.31 20.98 7.76
C ASN A 11 -10.96 21.21 6.28
N GLY A 12 -10.79 22.47 5.86
CA GLY A 12 -10.36 22.80 4.49
C GLY A 12 -8.96 22.30 4.17
N ARG A 13 -8.02 22.38 5.12
CA ARG A 13 -6.65 21.85 4.95
C ARG A 13 -6.63 20.32 4.87
N ILE A 14 -7.44 19.63 5.68
CA ILE A 14 -7.57 18.17 5.61
C ILE A 14 -8.21 17.76 4.27
N ALA A 15 -9.27 18.44 3.85
CA ALA A 15 -9.92 18.18 2.56
C ALA A 15 -8.96 18.39 1.37
N ALA A 16 -8.17 19.47 1.39
CA ALA A 16 -7.14 19.70 0.38
C ALA A 16 -6.06 18.60 0.40
N GLY A 17 -5.64 18.15 1.58
CA GLY A 17 -4.72 17.02 1.74
C GLY A 17 -5.28 15.72 1.15
N LEU A 18 -6.55 15.41 1.43
CA LEU A 18 -7.24 14.25 0.87
C LEU A 18 -7.33 14.31 -0.66
N LEU A 19 -7.68 15.47 -1.22
CA LEU A 19 -7.74 15.66 -2.67
C LEU A 19 -6.36 15.52 -3.31
N LEU A 20 -5.32 16.10 -2.72
CA LEU A 20 -3.95 15.95 -3.20
C LEU A 20 -3.50 14.50 -3.15
N ASN A 21 -3.79 13.80 -2.06
CA ASN A 21 -3.48 12.39 -1.91
C ASN A 21 -4.22 11.52 -2.94
N LEU A 22 -5.51 11.80 -3.18
CA LEU A 22 -6.29 11.11 -4.21
C LEU A 22 -5.70 11.33 -5.61
N LEU A 23 -5.40 12.58 -5.97
CA LEU A 23 -4.80 12.91 -7.26
C LEU A 23 -3.43 12.25 -7.42
N ALA A 24 -2.57 12.32 -6.41
CA ALA A 24 -1.25 11.69 -6.43
C ALA A 24 -1.35 10.16 -6.54
N SER A 25 -2.32 9.54 -5.85
CA SER A 25 -2.61 8.10 -5.94
C SER A 25 -3.09 7.69 -7.33
N ILE A 26 -3.92 8.51 -7.98
CA ILE A 26 -4.34 8.27 -9.37
C ILE A 26 -3.12 8.41 -10.30
N CYS A 27 -2.32 9.46 -10.13
CA CYS A 27 -1.13 9.72 -10.93
C CYS A 27 -0.13 8.55 -10.88
N ILE A 28 0.16 8.01 -9.70
CA ILE A 28 1.10 6.89 -9.57
C ILE A 28 0.58 5.62 -10.24
N VAL A 29 -0.72 5.33 -10.17
CA VAL A 29 -1.32 4.16 -10.85
C VAL A 29 -1.14 4.26 -12.36
N PHE A 30 -1.42 5.44 -12.94
CA PHE A 30 -1.22 5.65 -14.38
C PHE A 30 0.25 5.64 -14.77
N LEU A 31 1.13 6.22 -13.95
CA LEU A 31 2.56 6.27 -14.21
C LEU A 31 3.18 4.87 -14.18
N ASN A 32 2.84 4.05 -13.19
CA ASN A 32 3.28 2.65 -13.09
C ASN A 32 2.81 1.85 -14.30
N LYS A 33 1.54 1.99 -14.68
CA LYS A 33 1.00 1.34 -15.88
C LYS A 33 1.73 1.79 -17.14
N TRP A 34 2.02 3.08 -17.27
CA TRP A 34 2.73 3.63 -18.42
C TRP A 34 4.17 3.12 -18.48
N ILE A 35 4.87 3.06 -17.34
CA ILE A 35 6.22 2.48 -17.23
C ILE A 35 6.21 1.01 -17.67
N TYR A 36 5.24 0.24 -17.18
CA TYR A 36 5.08 -1.16 -17.57
C TYR A 36 4.79 -1.33 -19.07
N VAL A 37 3.83 -0.60 -19.63
CA VAL A 37 3.42 -0.76 -21.04
C VAL A 37 4.45 -0.19 -22.03
N ARG A 38 5.08 0.94 -21.69
CA ARG A 38 5.98 1.65 -22.62
C ARG A 38 7.41 1.14 -22.56
N TYR A 39 7.90 0.83 -21.36
CA TYR A 39 9.27 0.38 -21.16
C TYR A 39 9.37 -1.13 -20.90
N GLY A 40 8.29 -1.79 -20.45
CA GLY A 40 8.36 -3.20 -20.06
C GLY A 40 9.03 -3.41 -18.69
N PHE A 41 9.16 -2.35 -17.88
CA PHE A 41 9.76 -2.46 -16.56
C PHE A 41 8.87 -3.29 -15.64
N PRO A 42 9.42 -4.30 -14.95
CA PRO A 42 8.61 -5.30 -14.28
C PRO A 42 8.13 -4.78 -12.92
N ASN A 43 6.91 -5.18 -12.52
CA ASN A 43 6.16 -4.52 -11.46
C ASN A 43 6.73 -4.78 -10.05
N MET A 44 7.25 -5.98 -9.76
CA MET A 44 7.85 -6.28 -8.45
C MET A 44 9.16 -5.51 -8.26
N SER A 45 9.97 -5.42 -9.31
CA SER A 45 11.16 -4.58 -9.30
C SER A 45 10.81 -3.09 -9.13
N LEU A 46 9.69 -2.63 -9.68
CA LEU A 46 9.22 -1.25 -9.50
C LEU A 46 8.86 -0.99 -8.04
N THR A 47 8.12 -1.91 -7.41
CA THR A 47 7.83 -1.87 -5.98
C THR A 47 9.09 -1.86 -5.14
N LEU A 48 10.11 -2.65 -5.50
CA LEU A 48 11.40 -2.64 -4.82
C LEU A 48 12.02 -1.23 -4.85
N VAL A 49 12.07 -0.60 -6.02
CA VAL A 49 12.61 0.77 -6.16
C VAL A 49 11.78 1.77 -5.35
N HIS A 50 10.45 1.68 -5.36
CA HIS A 50 9.59 2.56 -4.55
C HIS A 50 9.89 2.46 -3.07
N PHE A 51 10.14 1.26 -2.55
CA PHE A 51 10.50 1.03 -1.15
C PHE A 51 11.88 1.58 -0.80
N VAL A 52 12.86 1.41 -1.70
CA VAL A 52 14.20 1.99 -1.52
C VAL A 52 14.13 3.52 -1.51
N VAL A 53 13.41 4.13 -2.47
CA VAL A 53 13.22 5.59 -2.53
C VAL A 53 12.45 6.09 -1.31
N THR A 54 11.44 5.35 -0.85
CA THR A 54 10.70 5.70 0.37
C THR A 54 11.59 5.65 1.60
N TRP A 55 12.45 4.64 1.73
CA TRP A 55 13.42 4.57 2.82
C TRP A 55 14.43 5.72 2.78
N LEU A 56 14.97 6.05 1.61
CA LEU A 56 15.87 7.20 1.44
C LEU A 56 15.16 8.52 1.79
N GLY A 57 13.91 8.69 1.35
CA GLY A 57 13.09 9.85 1.70
C GLY A 57 12.86 9.96 3.20
N LEU A 58 12.52 8.86 3.88
CA LEU A 58 12.37 8.82 5.33
C LEU A 58 13.70 9.08 6.07
N TYR A 59 14.82 8.61 5.54
CA TYR A 59 16.16 8.90 6.07
C TYR A 59 16.48 10.40 6.01
N VAL A 60 16.15 11.06 4.89
CA VAL A 60 16.27 12.52 4.78
C VAL A 60 15.32 13.22 5.76
N CYS A 61 14.08 12.77 5.89
CA CYS A 61 13.14 13.32 6.88
C CYS A 61 13.63 13.16 8.33
N GLN A 62 14.28 12.05 8.66
CA GLN A 62 14.94 11.87 9.95
C GLN A 62 16.05 12.89 10.15
N LYS A 63 16.91 13.10 9.14
CA LYS A 63 18.02 14.08 9.21
C LYS A 63 17.53 15.53 9.34
N LEU A 64 16.32 15.81 8.88
CA LEU A 64 15.64 17.10 9.02
C LEU A 64 14.83 17.21 10.33
N ASP A 65 14.98 16.27 11.26
CA ASP A 65 14.27 16.20 12.54
C ASP A 65 12.73 16.23 12.42
N ILE A 66 12.19 15.76 11.29
CA ILE A 66 10.72 15.67 11.07
C ILE A 66 10.12 14.59 11.99
N PHE A 67 10.89 13.55 12.33
CA PHE A 67 10.52 12.56 13.33
C PHE A 67 11.76 11.99 14.03
N ALA A 68 11.60 11.59 15.30
CA ALA A 68 12.64 10.89 16.05
C ALA A 68 12.46 9.37 15.93
N PRO A 69 13.39 8.60 15.35
CA PRO A 69 13.26 7.14 15.27
C PRO A 69 13.33 6.52 16.67
N LYS A 70 12.37 5.66 17.00
CA LYS A 70 12.48 4.77 18.18
C LYS A 70 13.24 3.51 17.77
N SER A 71 14.15 3.02 18.62
CA SER A 71 14.81 1.73 18.36
C SER A 71 13.77 0.61 18.40
N LEU A 72 13.63 -0.13 17.29
CA LEU A 72 12.71 -1.24 17.17
C LEU A 72 13.47 -2.56 17.00
N PRO A 73 13.12 -3.62 17.74
CA PRO A 73 13.74 -4.93 17.55
C PRO A 73 13.38 -5.49 16.17
N PRO A 74 14.38 -5.80 15.31
CA PRO A 74 14.12 -6.24 13.92
C PRO A 74 13.36 -7.56 13.85
N SER A 75 13.51 -8.44 14.86
CA SER A 75 12.77 -9.71 14.94
C SER A 75 11.25 -9.51 15.01
N LYS A 76 10.78 -8.42 15.60
CA LYS A 76 9.34 -8.10 15.68
C LYS A 76 8.79 -7.56 14.35
N LEU A 77 9.67 -7.10 13.45
CA LEU A 77 9.33 -6.56 12.14
C LEU A 77 9.50 -7.59 11.03
N LEU A 78 10.21 -8.70 11.28
CA LEU A 78 10.45 -9.74 10.29
C LEU A 78 9.16 -10.37 9.76
N LEU A 79 8.20 -10.67 10.64
CA LEU A 79 6.90 -11.18 10.21
C LEU A 79 6.13 -10.15 9.37
N LEU A 80 6.31 -8.86 9.68
CA LEU A 80 5.66 -7.76 8.96
C LEU A 80 6.26 -7.60 7.56
N ALA A 81 7.59 -7.63 7.44
CA ALA A 81 8.31 -7.59 6.18
C ALA A 81 8.03 -8.84 5.32
N LEU A 82 7.93 -10.03 5.93
CA LEU A 82 7.57 -11.27 5.23
C LEU A 82 6.16 -11.17 4.66
N SER A 83 5.21 -10.69 5.45
CA SER A 83 3.81 -10.50 5.02
C SER A 83 3.72 -9.49 3.88
N PHE A 84 4.50 -8.42 3.97
CA PHE A 84 4.60 -7.43 2.91
C PHE A 84 5.14 -8.03 1.61
N CYS A 85 6.22 -8.83 1.69
CA CYS A 85 6.75 -9.53 0.53
C CYS A 85 5.72 -10.50 -0.08
N GLY A 86 5.03 -11.28 0.75
CA GLY A 86 3.95 -12.17 0.29
C GLY A 86 2.82 -11.39 -0.37
N PHE A 87 2.41 -10.28 0.22
CA PHE A 87 1.43 -9.35 -0.37
C PHE A 87 1.85 -8.91 -1.77
N VAL A 88 3.07 -8.40 -1.93
CA VAL A 88 3.56 -7.92 -3.23
C VAL A 88 3.57 -9.05 -4.26
N VAL A 89 4.05 -10.24 -3.89
CA VAL A 89 4.10 -11.40 -4.78
C VAL A 89 2.70 -11.83 -5.23
N PHE A 90 1.78 -12.12 -4.29
CA PHE A 90 0.44 -12.58 -4.64
C PHE A 90 -0.38 -11.54 -5.40
N THR A 91 -0.22 -10.27 -5.05
CA THR A 91 -0.89 -9.15 -5.72
C THR A 91 -0.42 -9.00 -7.16
N ASN A 92 0.89 -9.11 -7.41
CA ASN A 92 1.44 -9.08 -8.76
C ASN A 92 1.06 -10.34 -9.57
N LEU A 93 1.09 -11.53 -8.96
CA LEU A 93 0.60 -12.76 -9.60
C LEU A 93 -0.89 -12.67 -9.97
N SER A 94 -1.71 -12.09 -9.11
CA SER A 94 -3.12 -11.81 -9.41
C SER A 94 -3.25 -10.85 -10.59
N LEU A 95 -2.45 -9.78 -10.64
CA LEU A 95 -2.47 -8.82 -11.76
C LEU A 95 -2.06 -9.46 -13.09
N GLN A 96 -1.10 -10.40 -13.08
CA GLN A 96 -0.68 -11.13 -14.27
C GLN A 96 -1.77 -12.09 -14.78
N ASN A 97 -2.55 -12.68 -13.87
CA ASN A 97 -3.52 -13.74 -14.20
C ASN A 97 -4.96 -13.24 -14.38
N ASN A 98 -5.31 -12.05 -13.89
CA ASN A 98 -6.65 -11.48 -13.95
C ASN A 98 -6.71 -10.20 -14.78
N THR A 99 -7.93 -9.78 -15.14
CA THR A 99 -8.15 -8.44 -15.69
C THR A 99 -7.85 -7.36 -14.63
N ILE A 100 -7.47 -6.17 -15.10
CA ILE A 100 -7.22 -5.01 -14.23
C ILE A 100 -8.48 -4.70 -13.39
N GLY A 101 -9.68 -4.84 -13.96
CA GLY A 101 -10.95 -4.61 -13.25
C GLY A 101 -11.15 -5.58 -12.10
N THR A 102 -10.99 -6.89 -12.36
CA THR A 102 -11.11 -7.94 -11.35
C THR A 102 -10.05 -7.81 -10.26
N TYR A 103 -8.82 -7.46 -10.62
CA TYR A 103 -7.76 -7.17 -9.66
C TYR A 103 -8.12 -6.00 -8.71
N GLN A 104 -8.59 -4.88 -9.24
CA GLN A 104 -8.93 -3.70 -8.43
C GLN A 104 -10.12 -3.97 -7.50
N LEU A 105 -11.12 -4.70 -8.01
CA LEU A 105 -12.27 -5.09 -7.22
C LEU A 105 -11.90 -6.12 -6.16
N ALA A 106 -11.04 -7.09 -6.47
CA ALA A 106 -10.49 -7.99 -5.46
C ALA A 106 -9.75 -7.21 -4.37
N LYS A 107 -8.92 -6.22 -4.72
CA LYS A 107 -8.28 -5.35 -3.73
C LYS A 107 -9.28 -4.63 -2.83
N ALA A 108 -10.42 -4.17 -3.35
CA ALA A 108 -11.47 -3.55 -2.53
C ALA A 108 -12.05 -4.49 -1.45
N MET A 109 -11.91 -5.82 -1.60
CA MET A 109 -12.26 -6.80 -0.56
C MET A 109 -11.31 -6.80 0.66
N THR A 110 -10.15 -6.14 0.57
CA THR A 110 -9.20 -6.05 1.68
C THR A 110 -9.84 -5.41 2.90
N THR A 111 -10.63 -4.35 2.71
CA THR A 111 -11.35 -3.65 3.77
C THR A 111 -12.35 -4.55 4.53
N PRO A 112 -13.31 -5.24 3.87
CA PRO A 112 -14.21 -6.17 4.57
C PRO A 112 -13.45 -7.27 5.30
N VAL A 113 -12.41 -7.84 4.68
CA VAL A 113 -11.62 -8.91 5.30
C VAL A 113 -10.88 -8.43 6.55
N ILE A 114 -10.34 -7.20 6.56
CA ILE A 114 -9.75 -6.58 7.76
C ILE A 114 -10.77 -6.48 8.89
N ILE A 115 -11.98 -6.01 8.59
CA ILE A 115 -13.05 -5.87 9.60
C ILE A 115 -13.41 -7.23 10.18
N VAL A 116 -13.52 -8.27 9.34
CA VAL A 116 -13.78 -9.64 9.79
C VAL A 116 -12.64 -10.14 10.69
N ILE A 117 -11.38 -10.00 10.29
CA ILE A 117 -10.22 -10.41 11.09
C ILE A 117 -10.20 -9.67 12.44
N GLN A 118 -10.45 -8.36 12.46
CA GLN A 118 -10.45 -7.59 13.71
C GLN A 118 -11.63 -7.94 14.63
N THR A 119 -12.78 -8.25 14.05
CA THR A 119 -13.96 -8.65 14.83
C THR A 119 -13.75 -10.04 15.44
N LEU A 120 -13.25 -11.00 14.66
CA LEU A 120 -13.08 -12.39 15.10
C LEU A 120 -11.83 -12.59 15.98
N CYS A 121 -10.67 -12.11 15.55
CA CYS A 121 -9.39 -12.36 16.24
C CYS A 121 -9.12 -11.34 17.35
N TYR A 122 -9.50 -10.08 17.16
CA TYR A 122 -9.21 -8.98 18.11
C TYR A 122 -10.45 -8.51 18.90
N LYS A 123 -11.61 -9.14 18.68
CA LYS A 123 -12.89 -8.82 19.36
C LYS A 123 -13.27 -7.34 19.30
N LYS A 124 -12.86 -6.63 18.24
CA LYS A 124 -13.25 -5.23 18.05
C LYS A 124 -14.67 -5.14 17.51
N THR A 125 -15.42 -4.17 18.00
CA THR A 125 -16.76 -3.86 17.51
C THR A 125 -16.72 -2.66 16.57
N PHE A 126 -17.45 -2.75 15.46
CA PHE A 126 -17.58 -1.68 14.48
C PHE A 126 -19.02 -1.18 14.44
N SER A 127 -19.22 0.09 14.08
CA SER A 127 -20.55 0.66 13.92
C SER A 127 -21.31 -0.04 12.78
N ILE A 128 -22.63 -0.19 12.94
CA ILE A 128 -23.53 -0.70 11.90
C ILE A 128 -23.37 0.03 10.57
N LYS A 129 -23.04 1.33 10.59
CA LYS A 129 -22.79 2.13 9.38
C LYS A 129 -21.62 1.56 8.56
N ILE A 130 -20.55 1.13 9.23
CA ILE A 130 -19.38 0.54 8.59
C ILE A 130 -19.74 -0.85 8.03
N GLN A 131 -20.50 -1.64 8.79
CA GLN A 131 -20.96 -2.95 8.32
C GLN A 131 -21.83 -2.83 7.06
N LEU A 132 -22.71 -1.83 7.01
CA LEU A 132 -23.53 -1.55 5.83
C LEU A 132 -22.70 -1.17 4.60
N THR A 133 -21.55 -0.47 4.77
CA THR A 133 -20.66 -0.17 3.63
C THR A 133 -19.99 -1.41 3.02
N LEU A 134 -19.91 -2.53 3.74
CA LEU A 134 -19.32 -3.77 3.22
C LEU A 134 -20.21 -4.48 2.22
N ILE A 135 -21.53 -4.29 2.32
CA ILE A 135 -22.52 -4.93 1.44
C ILE A 135 -22.32 -4.51 -0.03
N PRO A 136 -22.32 -3.21 -0.39
CA PRO A 136 -22.13 -2.81 -1.79
C PRO A 136 -20.73 -3.16 -2.31
N ILE A 137 -19.70 -3.10 -1.47
CA ILE A 137 -18.33 -3.52 -1.86
C ILE A 137 -18.34 -5.00 -2.25
N THR A 138 -18.84 -5.87 -1.36
CA THR A 138 -18.84 -7.32 -1.59
C THR A 138 -19.70 -7.69 -2.81
N LEU A 139 -20.88 -7.08 -2.95
CA LEU A 139 -21.74 -7.29 -4.12
C LEU A 139 -21.07 -6.86 -5.43
N GLY A 140 -20.40 -5.70 -5.45
CA GLY A 140 -19.69 -5.22 -6.64
C GLY A 140 -18.60 -6.19 -7.10
N VAL A 141 -17.88 -6.80 -6.17
CA VAL A 141 -16.82 -7.78 -6.47
C VAL A 141 -17.40 -9.09 -6.98
N ILE A 142 -18.48 -9.59 -6.37
CA ILE A 142 -19.17 -10.81 -6.84
C ILE A 142 -19.74 -10.61 -8.25
N LEU A 143 -20.45 -9.50 -8.48
CA LEU A 143 -21.03 -9.20 -9.79
C LEU A 143 -19.94 -9.10 -10.86
N ASN A 144 -18.87 -8.36 -10.60
CA ASN A 144 -17.77 -8.27 -11.57
C ASN A 144 -17.12 -9.63 -11.83
N SER A 145 -16.91 -10.45 -10.80
CA SER A 145 -16.32 -11.79 -10.98
C SER A 145 -17.22 -12.70 -11.82
N TYR A 146 -18.54 -12.59 -11.66
CA TYR A 146 -19.51 -13.37 -12.44
C TYR A 146 -19.57 -12.95 -13.92
N TYR A 147 -19.44 -11.65 -14.20
CA TYR A 147 -19.47 -11.10 -15.55
C TYR A 147 -18.09 -10.92 -16.20
N ASP A 148 -17.00 -11.35 -15.55
CA ASP A 148 -15.67 -11.23 -16.12
C ASP A 148 -15.50 -12.21 -17.29
N VAL A 149 -15.37 -11.65 -18.50
CA VAL A 149 -15.18 -12.38 -19.75
C VAL A 149 -13.88 -13.19 -19.76
N LYS A 150 -12.91 -12.85 -18.90
CA LYS A 150 -11.62 -13.55 -18.77
C LYS A 150 -11.45 -14.20 -17.39
N PHE A 151 -12.49 -14.83 -16.87
CA PHE A 151 -12.40 -15.54 -15.59
C PHE A 151 -11.25 -16.55 -15.57
N ASN A 152 -10.33 -16.39 -14.62
CA ASN A 152 -9.19 -17.28 -14.41
C ASN A 152 -9.22 -17.79 -12.97
N PHE A 153 -9.42 -19.10 -12.79
CA PHE A 153 -9.48 -19.71 -11.45
C PHE A 153 -8.17 -19.54 -10.67
N LEU A 154 -7.02 -19.74 -11.33
CA LEU A 154 -5.71 -19.55 -10.70
C LEU A 154 -5.50 -18.08 -10.31
N GLY A 155 -5.91 -17.16 -11.18
CA GLY A 155 -5.91 -15.73 -10.88
C GLY A 155 -6.79 -15.40 -9.66
N MET A 156 -7.97 -16.01 -9.54
CA MET A 156 -8.85 -15.80 -8.39
C MET A 156 -8.24 -16.34 -7.08
N VAL A 157 -7.54 -17.47 -7.12
CA VAL A 157 -6.79 -18.00 -5.97
C VAL A 157 -5.69 -17.02 -5.55
N PHE A 158 -4.91 -16.49 -6.49
CA PHE A 158 -3.91 -15.48 -6.18
C PHE A 158 -4.52 -14.17 -5.67
N ALA A 159 -5.68 -13.76 -6.21
CA ALA A 159 -6.40 -12.60 -5.71
C ALA A 159 -6.87 -12.81 -4.27
N ALA A 160 -7.46 -13.96 -3.95
CA ALA A 160 -7.90 -14.30 -2.59
C ALA A 160 -6.73 -14.36 -1.61
N LEU A 161 -5.63 -15.01 -1.98
CA LEU A 161 -4.40 -15.03 -1.17
C LEU A 161 -3.82 -13.63 -1.00
N GLY A 162 -3.77 -12.83 -2.07
CA GLY A 162 -3.34 -11.44 -2.03
C GLY A 162 -4.17 -10.63 -1.05
N VAL A 163 -5.50 -10.70 -1.13
CA VAL A 163 -6.41 -10.02 -0.19
C VAL A 163 -6.17 -10.48 1.24
N LEU A 164 -6.09 -11.78 1.50
CA LEU A 164 -5.85 -12.32 2.85
C LEU A 164 -4.53 -11.84 3.45
N VAL A 165 -3.44 -11.94 2.69
CA VAL A 165 -2.11 -11.52 3.15
C VAL A 165 -2.06 -10.00 3.33
N THR A 166 -2.68 -9.22 2.43
CA THR A 166 -2.81 -7.77 2.58
C THR A 166 -3.55 -7.43 3.87
N SER A 167 -4.72 -8.03 4.11
CA SER A 167 -5.51 -7.76 5.31
C SER A 167 -4.77 -8.13 6.59
N LEU A 168 -4.08 -9.27 6.63
CA LEU A 168 -3.24 -9.67 7.77
C LEU A 168 -2.10 -8.67 7.99
N TYR A 169 -1.41 -8.28 6.92
CA TYR A 169 -0.36 -7.28 6.97
C TYR A 169 -0.87 -5.97 7.58
N GLN A 170 -1.99 -5.44 7.11
CA GLN A 170 -2.56 -4.18 7.63
C GLN A 170 -2.97 -4.27 9.10
N VAL A 171 -3.56 -5.39 9.50
CA VAL A 171 -3.92 -5.64 10.91
C VAL A 171 -2.65 -5.71 11.78
N TRP A 172 -1.61 -6.38 11.30
CA TRP A 172 -0.33 -6.48 12.02
C TRP A 172 0.43 -5.17 12.08
N VAL A 173 0.42 -4.34 11.04
CA VAL A 173 0.94 -2.98 11.13
C VAL A 173 0.24 -2.23 12.26
N GLY A 174 -1.10 -2.15 12.22
CA GLY A 174 -1.85 -1.41 13.24
C GLY A 174 -1.63 -1.95 14.66
N ALA A 175 -1.54 -3.27 14.81
CA ALA A 175 -1.21 -3.90 16.08
C ALA A 175 0.21 -3.54 16.54
N LYS A 176 1.21 -3.55 15.64
CA LYS A 176 2.60 -3.21 15.97
C LYS A 176 2.80 -1.74 16.30
N GLN A 177 2.10 -0.84 15.61
CA GLN A 177 2.10 0.58 15.97
C GLN A 177 1.61 0.80 17.40
N HIS A 178 0.55 0.08 17.80
CA HIS A 178 0.02 0.14 19.14
C HIS A 178 0.93 -0.56 20.17
N GLU A 179 1.43 -1.76 19.89
CA GLU A 179 2.34 -2.52 20.77
C GLU A 179 3.64 -1.76 21.05
N LEU A 180 4.23 -1.17 20.00
CA LEU A 180 5.54 -0.49 20.08
C LEU A 180 5.42 1.01 20.35
N GLN A 181 4.19 1.54 20.41
CA GLN A 181 3.91 2.98 20.62
C GLN A 181 4.68 3.85 19.60
N VAL A 182 4.63 3.46 18.33
CA VAL A 182 5.27 4.15 17.20
C VAL A 182 4.24 4.65 16.20
N ASN A 183 4.59 5.69 15.45
CA ASN A 183 3.81 6.14 14.30
C ASN A 183 4.14 5.34 13.02
N SER A 184 3.34 5.53 11.97
CA SER A 184 3.51 4.84 10.68
C SER A 184 4.86 5.12 10.02
N MET A 185 5.34 6.37 10.08
CA MET A 185 6.64 6.76 9.53
C MET A 185 7.80 6.02 10.19
N GLN A 186 7.81 5.95 11.51
CA GLN A 186 8.82 5.25 12.30
C GLN A 186 8.79 3.75 12.00
N LEU A 187 7.61 3.15 11.94
CA LEU A 187 7.49 1.73 11.63
C LEU A 187 7.98 1.43 10.20
N LEU A 188 7.54 2.23 9.22
CA LEU A 188 7.95 2.05 7.83
C LEU A 188 9.45 2.29 7.65
N TYR A 189 10.06 3.23 8.37
CA TYR A 189 11.49 3.49 8.30
C TYR A 189 12.34 2.23 8.60
N TYR A 190 11.93 1.41 9.58
CA TYR A 190 12.62 0.15 9.88
C TYR A 190 12.15 -1.02 9.01
N GLN A 191 10.89 -1.03 8.60
CA GLN A 191 10.32 -2.11 7.81
C GLN A 191 10.76 -2.04 6.34
N ALA A 192 10.76 -0.86 5.72
CA ALA A 192 11.06 -0.66 4.31
C ALA A 192 12.39 -1.30 3.84
N PRO A 193 13.53 -1.15 4.54
CA PRO A 193 14.78 -1.77 4.11
C PRO A 193 14.73 -3.30 4.25
N MET A 194 14.05 -3.82 5.28
CA MET A 194 13.87 -5.26 5.46
C MET A 194 12.97 -5.86 4.38
N SER A 195 11.84 -5.22 4.09
CA SER A 195 10.94 -5.58 3.00
C SER A 195 11.65 -5.55 1.64
N SER A 196 12.45 -4.51 1.37
CA SER A 196 13.22 -4.40 0.13
C SER A 196 14.26 -5.52 0.00
N ALA A 197 14.97 -5.86 1.08
CA ALA A 197 15.91 -6.97 1.08
C ALA A 197 15.23 -8.32 0.81
N MET A 198 14.07 -8.58 1.42
CA MET A 198 13.30 -9.81 1.18
C MET A 198 12.75 -9.86 -0.26
N LEU A 199 12.26 -8.73 -0.78
CA LEU A 199 11.82 -8.63 -2.16
C LEU A 199 12.96 -8.83 -3.15
N LEU A 200 14.16 -8.32 -2.86
CA LEU A 200 15.33 -8.53 -3.72
C LEU A 200 15.65 -10.02 -3.89
N VAL A 201 15.41 -10.83 -2.85
CA VAL A 201 15.55 -12.29 -2.92
C VAL A 201 14.38 -12.93 -3.67
N ALA A 202 13.15 -12.40 -3.52
CA ALA A 202 11.96 -12.95 -4.18
C ALA A 202 11.89 -12.64 -5.69
N VAL A 203 12.31 -11.44 -6.12
CA VAL A 203 12.24 -10.95 -7.51
C VAL A 203 12.82 -11.95 -8.52
N PRO A 204 14.02 -12.54 -8.33
CA PRO A 204 14.59 -13.53 -9.25
C PRO A 204 13.72 -14.77 -9.53
N PHE A 205 12.79 -15.11 -8.64
CA PHE A 205 11.92 -16.27 -8.80
C PHE A 205 10.67 -15.98 -9.65
N PHE A 206 10.30 -14.71 -9.78
CA PHE A 206 9.05 -14.30 -10.46
C PHE A 206 9.27 -13.36 -11.65
N GLU A 207 10.43 -12.70 -11.72
CA GLU A 207 10.80 -11.79 -12.81
C GLU A 207 12.21 -12.14 -13.32
N PRO A 208 12.47 -12.00 -14.63
CA PRO A 208 13.82 -12.19 -15.15
C PRO A 208 14.78 -11.20 -14.51
N VAL A 209 15.96 -11.66 -14.07
CA VAL A 209 16.97 -10.78 -13.43
C VAL A 209 17.80 -10.05 -14.49
N PHE A 210 18.18 -10.78 -15.55
CA PHE A 210 18.99 -10.30 -16.65
C PHE A 210 18.23 -10.54 -17.97
N GLY A 211 18.32 -9.60 -18.91
CA GLY A 211 17.64 -9.65 -20.21
C GLY A 211 16.62 -8.52 -20.42
N GLU A 212 15.92 -8.53 -21.55
CA GLU A 212 14.84 -7.58 -21.83
C GLU A 212 13.71 -7.77 -20.81
N GLY A 213 13.30 -6.67 -20.16
CA GLY A 213 12.27 -6.70 -19.12
C GLY A 213 12.74 -7.16 -17.74
N GLY A 214 14.05 -7.42 -17.54
CA GLY A 214 14.59 -7.78 -16.23
C GLY A 214 15.10 -6.60 -15.42
N ILE A 215 15.28 -6.77 -14.10
CA ILE A 215 15.71 -5.67 -13.20
C ILE A 215 17.04 -5.04 -13.66
N PHE A 216 17.98 -5.84 -14.17
CA PHE A 216 19.26 -5.39 -14.77
C PHE A 216 19.24 -5.37 -16.31
N GLY A 217 18.07 -5.18 -16.91
CA GLY A 217 17.94 -5.00 -18.36
C GLY A 217 18.64 -3.73 -18.88
N PRO A 218 18.81 -3.60 -20.21
CA PRO A 218 19.40 -2.42 -20.84
C PRO A 218 18.42 -1.22 -20.80
N TRP A 219 18.18 -0.69 -19.60
CA TRP A 219 17.23 0.39 -19.39
C TRP A 219 17.77 1.72 -19.94
N SER A 220 16.93 2.42 -20.70
CA SER A 220 17.25 3.77 -21.14
C SER A 220 17.25 4.75 -19.95
N VAL A 221 18.02 5.84 -20.05
CA VAL A 221 18.05 6.89 -19.02
C VAL A 221 16.65 7.47 -18.76
N SER A 222 15.82 7.58 -19.81
CA SER A 222 14.44 8.05 -19.66
C SER A 222 13.57 7.06 -18.88
N ALA A 223 13.74 5.75 -19.08
CA ALA A 223 13.03 4.73 -18.29
C ALA A 223 13.42 4.82 -16.81
N LEU A 224 14.72 4.91 -16.51
CA LEU A 224 15.22 5.03 -15.13
C LEU A 224 14.74 6.33 -14.46
N LEU A 225 14.73 7.45 -15.20
CA LEU A 225 14.24 8.72 -14.67
C LEU A 225 12.74 8.64 -14.34
N MET A 226 11.93 7.99 -15.19
CA MET A 226 10.50 7.80 -14.93
C MET A 226 10.23 6.85 -13.77
N VAL A 227 11.04 5.79 -13.63
CA VAL A 227 11.02 4.89 -12.48
C VAL A 227 11.35 5.65 -11.19
N LEU A 228 12.42 6.46 -11.18
CA LEU A 228 12.78 7.29 -10.03
C LEU A 228 11.69 8.32 -9.70
N LEU A 229 11.12 8.98 -10.72
CA LEU A 229 10.01 9.92 -10.55
C LEU A 229 8.80 9.24 -9.91
N SER A 230 8.46 8.02 -10.35
CA SER A 230 7.38 7.24 -9.75
C SER A 230 7.65 6.91 -8.28
N GLY A 231 8.91 6.61 -7.92
CA GLY A 231 9.33 6.41 -6.53
C GLY A 231 9.21 7.68 -5.67
N VAL A 232 9.55 8.84 -6.21
CA VAL A 232 9.38 10.13 -5.52
C VAL A 232 7.90 10.43 -5.29
N ILE A 233 7.05 10.18 -6.30
CA ILE A 233 5.60 10.34 -6.16
C ILE A 233 5.06 9.36 -5.11
N ALA A 234 5.51 8.11 -5.12
CA ALA A 234 5.14 7.10 -4.12
C ALA A 234 5.45 7.56 -2.69
N PHE A 235 6.67 8.09 -2.50
CA PHE A 235 7.08 8.68 -1.23
C PHE A 235 6.20 9.88 -0.84
N MET A 236 5.85 10.77 -1.77
CA MET A 236 4.98 11.91 -1.51
C MET A 236 3.53 11.50 -1.17
N VAL A 237 3.02 10.44 -1.79
CA VAL A 237 1.73 9.84 -1.44
C VAL A 237 1.78 9.37 0.02
N ASN A 238 2.81 8.60 0.39
CA ASN A 238 2.99 8.11 1.77
C ASN A 238 3.09 9.27 2.77
N LEU A 239 3.92 10.28 2.49
CA LEU A 239 4.07 11.46 3.34
C LEU A 239 2.74 12.22 3.53
N SER A 240 1.96 12.35 2.46
CA SER A 240 0.65 13.00 2.51
C SER A 240 -0.33 12.20 3.38
N ILE A 241 -0.33 10.87 3.29
CA ILE A 241 -1.15 10.00 4.15
C ILE A 241 -0.77 10.19 5.63
N TYR A 242 0.53 10.17 5.94
CA TYR A 242 1.02 10.39 7.31
C TYR A 242 0.57 11.74 7.85
N TRP A 243 0.64 12.78 7.03
CA TRP A 243 0.20 14.11 7.41
C TRP A 243 -1.31 14.15 7.66
N ILE A 244 -2.12 13.57 6.78
CA ILE A 244 -3.59 13.51 6.94
C ILE A 244 -3.96 12.78 8.23
N ILE A 245 -3.34 11.63 8.51
CA ILE A 245 -3.61 10.84 9.71
C ILE A 245 -3.19 11.59 10.97
N GLY A 246 -2.02 12.24 10.96
CA GLY A 246 -1.55 13.04 12.09
C GLY A 246 -2.43 14.26 12.41
N ASN A 247 -3.13 14.81 11.40
CA ASN A 247 -4.00 15.98 11.54
C ASN A 247 -5.50 15.63 11.67
N THR A 248 -5.88 14.35 11.48
CA THR A 248 -7.27 13.90 11.64
C THR A 248 -7.47 13.32 13.04
N SER A 249 -8.60 13.60 13.68
CA SER A 249 -8.94 13.03 14.99
C SER A 249 -9.00 11.49 14.93
N PRO A 250 -8.81 10.76 16.07
CA PRO A 250 -8.78 9.29 16.14
C PRO A 250 -10.06 8.57 15.69
N VAL A 251 -11.04 9.28 15.12
CA VAL A 251 -12.34 8.76 14.69
C VAL A 251 -12.28 8.05 13.34
N THR A 252 -11.21 8.20 12.55
CA THR A 252 -11.10 7.48 11.27
C THR A 252 -10.28 6.19 11.41
N TYR A 253 -10.74 5.28 12.28
CA TYR A 253 -10.16 3.95 12.45
C TYR A 253 -10.00 3.20 11.12
N LEU A 254 -10.91 3.38 10.17
CA LEU A 254 -10.84 2.76 8.83
C LEU A 254 -9.67 3.31 7.99
N GLN A 255 -9.41 4.62 8.06
CA GLN A 255 -8.42 5.30 7.24
C GLN A 255 -6.98 5.06 7.69
N ARG A 256 -6.79 4.70 8.97
CA ARG A 256 -5.51 4.22 9.49
C ARG A 256 -5.10 2.85 8.92
N TYR A 257 -6.04 2.08 8.37
CA TYR A 257 -5.73 0.81 7.69
C TYR A 257 -5.57 0.99 6.18
N VAL A 258 -6.35 1.89 5.55
CA VAL A 258 -6.22 2.27 4.12
C VAL A 258 -4.82 2.81 3.78
N GLU A 259 -4.07 3.30 4.78
CA GLU A 259 -2.66 3.70 4.69
C GLU A 259 -1.76 2.67 3.98
N PHE A 260 -2.14 1.40 3.99
CA PHE A 260 -1.38 0.29 3.41
C PHE A 260 -2.04 -0.36 2.19
N GLU A 261 -3.21 0.08 1.76
CA GLU A 261 -3.80 -0.33 0.46
C GLU A 261 -3.10 0.34 -0.73
N LEU A 262 -2.38 1.43 -0.48
CA LEU A 262 -1.70 2.28 -1.47
C LEU A 262 -0.18 2.03 -1.59
N LEU A 263 0.38 1.12 -0.79
CA LEU A 263 1.70 0.51 -1.04
C LEU A 263 1.57 -0.67 -2.01
#